data_AF-A0A7C6I9M6-F1
#
_entry.id   AF-A0A7C6I9M6-F1
#
_cell.length_a   1.000
_cell.length_b   1.000
_cell.length_c   1.000
_cell.angle_alpha   90.00
_cell.angle_beta   90.00
_cell.angle_gamma   90.00
#
_symmetry.space_group_name_H-M   'P 1'
#
loop_
_entity.id
_entity.type
_entity.pdbx_description
1 polymer ?
#
loop_
_entity_poly.entity_id
_entity_poly.type
_entity_poly.pdbx_seq_one_letter_code
_entity_poly.pdbx_strand_id
1 'polypeptide(L)'
;MNNSFFLTRALLISLSFLLVTSCASLQKDVMASTADEESSGDIATLAQVIVPIDKNGSQKDIDKARSMIRLLEQRDIKDTSFETRLLAWSGRLYLLEGKRQEATRALKRAKSLASGETAVSILESRLETNAETRLAILDIYRTLSDIPAVIEIERARALEELRRYQEAVAAYDTAFAHLPNYYRETYGPSRNRSWEMRSLSSNHTSSTDSIAEKAEISLQDAITLIQDETDLFTFITGSSPWSPDRLYKDLNNRGIIPKDAVGTVRPSDAMTRAHVAWLLWQLNAAYRSQPALTSRYSDRMRTLANPKSPITDVPHGSRWFDSVMGCVEREIMNLPDGRNFQPNGKVSGVNFLVMIKALLR
;
A
#
# COMPACT_ATOMS: atom_id res chain seq x y z
N MET A 1 -47.83 23.13 67.10
CA MET A 1 -46.66 22.64 66.33
C MET A 1 -47.11 21.38 65.62
N ASN A 2 -47.78 21.62 64.49
CA ASN A 2 -47.32 21.26 63.14
C ASN A 2 -47.53 19.77 62.91
N ASN A 3 -48.27 19.30 61.92
CA ASN A 3 -49.07 19.82 60.81
C ASN A 3 -49.36 18.50 60.08
N SER A 4 -50.49 18.19 59.47
CA SER A 4 -51.73 18.86 59.16
C SER A 4 -52.40 17.86 58.22
N PHE A 5 -53.68 17.58 58.45
CA PHE A 5 -54.70 17.43 57.41
C PHE A 5 -54.51 16.37 56.29
N PHE A 6 -55.48 15.57 55.90
CA PHE A 6 -56.83 15.22 56.36
C PHE A 6 -57.41 14.34 55.23
N LEU A 7 -58.38 13.49 55.57
CA LEU A 7 -59.50 13.02 54.74
C LEU A 7 -59.17 12.27 53.43
N THR A 8 -59.21 10.93 53.40
CA THR A 8 -60.39 10.03 53.39
C THR A 8 -61.02 9.78 52.01
N ARG A 9 -61.13 8.48 51.73
CA ARG A 9 -62.32 7.73 51.24
C ARG A 9 -62.79 8.02 49.81
N ALA A 10 -62.61 7.01 48.96
CA ALA A 10 -63.68 6.16 48.42
C ALA A 10 -64.15 6.73 47.05
N LEU A 11 -64.55 5.98 46.02
CA LEU A 11 -65.53 4.91 45.99
C LEU A 11 -65.67 4.48 44.50
N LEU A 12 -65.76 3.18 44.22
CA LEU A 12 -66.66 2.51 43.25
C LEU A 12 -66.66 2.78 41.71
N ILE A 13 -67.31 1.82 41.02
CA ILE A 13 -67.92 1.81 39.66
C ILE A 13 -66.98 1.31 38.53
N SER A 14 -67.04 0.05 38.08
CA SER A 14 -68.02 -0.67 37.22
C SER A 14 -68.02 -0.28 35.72
N LEU A 15 -68.23 -1.30 34.88
CA LEU A 15 -68.86 -1.29 33.54
C LEU A 15 -67.96 -1.61 32.30
N SER A 16 -67.93 -2.92 31.99
CA SER A 16 -68.14 -3.58 30.67
C SER A 16 -68.17 -2.77 29.35
N PHE A 17 -67.48 -3.24 28.31
CA PHE A 17 -68.05 -3.64 26.99
C PHE A 17 -67.02 -4.14 25.94
N LEU A 18 -67.38 -5.23 25.23
CA LEU A 18 -67.12 -5.67 23.84
C LEU A 18 -65.69 -5.91 23.32
N LEU A 19 -65.39 -7.15 22.85
CA LEU A 19 -65.33 -7.66 21.45
C LEU A 19 -64.18 -7.06 20.61
N VAL A 20 -63.48 -7.70 19.66
CA VAL A 20 -63.30 -9.06 19.09
C VAL A 20 -62.12 -8.88 18.11
N THR A 21 -61.41 -9.98 17.81
CA THR A 21 -60.47 -10.18 16.68
C THR A 21 -59.21 -9.32 16.56
N SER A 22 -58.06 -9.95 16.78
CA SER A 22 -57.02 -9.94 15.75
C SER A 22 -56.22 -11.24 15.80
N CYS A 23 -56.67 -12.22 15.02
CA CYS A 23 -55.78 -13.20 14.40
C CYS A 23 -55.81 -12.88 12.91
N ALA A 24 -54.91 -11.99 12.45
CA ALA A 24 -54.49 -11.90 11.04
C ALA A 24 -53.41 -10.82 10.87
N SER A 25 -52.14 -11.17 11.00
CA SER A 25 -51.07 -10.80 10.05
C SER A 25 -49.70 -11.26 10.56
N LEU A 26 -49.36 -12.53 10.32
CA LEU A 26 -48.03 -13.10 10.60
C LEU A 26 -47.40 -13.71 9.33
N GLN A 27 -47.78 -13.21 8.15
CA GLN A 27 -47.30 -13.72 6.85
C GLN A 27 -46.56 -12.69 5.98
N LYS A 28 -46.41 -11.43 6.43
CA LYS A 28 -45.66 -10.41 5.67
C LYS A 28 -44.18 -10.29 6.04
N ASP A 29 -43.79 -10.75 7.23
CA ASP A 29 -42.40 -10.57 7.69
C ASP A 29 -41.41 -11.62 7.16
N VAL A 30 -41.88 -12.77 6.66
CA VAL A 30 -40.99 -13.83 6.16
C VAL A 30 -40.59 -13.63 4.69
N MET A 31 -41.41 -12.95 3.89
CA MET A 31 -41.13 -12.71 2.46
C MET A 31 -40.20 -11.50 2.24
N ALA A 32 -40.20 -10.53 3.15
CA ALA A 32 -39.35 -9.35 3.05
C ALA A 32 -37.87 -9.68 3.34
N SER A 33 -37.60 -10.53 4.33
CA SER A 33 -36.22 -10.91 4.67
C SER A 33 -35.55 -11.72 3.56
N THR A 34 -36.29 -12.62 2.89
CA THR A 34 -35.75 -13.44 1.80
C THR A 34 -35.42 -12.62 0.54
N ALA A 35 -36.22 -11.60 0.24
CA ALA A 35 -36.01 -10.74 -0.93
C ALA A 35 -34.79 -9.81 -0.75
N ASP A 36 -34.58 -9.28 0.47
CA ASP A 36 -33.41 -8.48 0.81
C ASP A 36 -32.12 -9.33 0.83
N GLU A 37 -32.19 -10.57 1.33
CA GLU A 37 -31.07 -11.51 1.32
C GLU A 37 -30.66 -11.91 -0.12
N GLU A 38 -31.63 -12.22 -0.99
CA GLU A 38 -31.35 -12.56 -2.39
C GLU A 38 -30.75 -11.36 -3.15
N SER A 39 -31.33 -10.16 -2.96
CA SER A 39 -30.85 -8.92 -3.59
C SER A 39 -29.43 -8.57 -3.11
N SER A 40 -29.11 -8.80 -1.83
CA SER A 40 -27.76 -8.66 -1.29
C SER A 40 -26.78 -9.67 -1.90
N GLY A 41 -27.22 -10.92 -2.09
CA GLY A 41 -26.46 -11.97 -2.76
C GLY A 41 -26.13 -11.65 -4.22
N ASP A 42 -27.08 -11.05 -4.95
CA ASP A 42 -26.87 -10.60 -6.34
C ASP A 42 -25.81 -9.51 -6.43
N ILE A 43 -25.85 -8.51 -5.55
CA ILE A 43 -24.83 -7.45 -5.49
C ILE A 43 -23.46 -8.02 -5.11
N ALA A 44 -23.40 -8.98 -4.18
CA ALA A 44 -22.16 -9.67 -3.83
C ALA A 44 -21.59 -10.46 -5.02
N THR A 45 -22.45 -11.12 -5.79
CA THR A 45 -22.07 -11.86 -7.01
C THR A 45 -21.56 -10.91 -8.09
N LEU A 46 -22.19 -9.75 -8.29
CA LEU A 46 -21.66 -8.69 -9.15
C LEU A 46 -20.26 -8.26 -8.72
N ALA A 47 -20.05 -8.05 -7.42
CA ALA A 47 -18.75 -7.65 -6.89
C ALA A 47 -17.68 -8.70 -7.18
N GLN A 48 -17.98 -9.99 -6.97
CA GLN A 48 -17.07 -11.09 -7.26
C GLN A 48 -16.65 -11.15 -8.73
N VAL A 49 -17.56 -10.81 -9.65
CA VAL A 49 -17.27 -10.81 -11.09
C VAL A 49 -16.54 -9.55 -11.53
N ILE A 50 -16.93 -8.37 -11.03
CA ILE A 50 -16.42 -7.09 -11.54
C ILE A 50 -15.08 -6.71 -10.92
N VAL A 51 -14.86 -6.98 -9.62
CA VAL A 51 -13.62 -6.55 -8.94
C VAL A 51 -12.36 -7.10 -9.62
N PRO A 52 -12.25 -8.39 -9.99
CA PRO A 52 -11.07 -8.91 -10.68
C PRO A 52 -10.75 -8.22 -12.03
N ILE A 53 -11.77 -7.67 -12.69
CA ILE A 53 -11.64 -6.98 -13.98
C ILE A 53 -10.81 -5.69 -13.84
N ASP A 54 -10.82 -5.05 -12.65
CA ASP A 54 -10.09 -3.80 -12.41
C ASP A 54 -8.58 -3.88 -12.69
N LYS A 55 -7.99 -5.08 -12.64
CA LYS A 55 -6.55 -5.30 -12.89
C LYS A 55 -6.27 -6.23 -14.06
N ASN A 56 -7.05 -7.31 -14.22
CA ASN A 56 -6.75 -8.39 -15.16
C ASN A 56 -7.93 -8.72 -16.10
N GLY A 57 -8.84 -7.76 -16.31
CA GLY A 57 -10.04 -7.98 -17.11
C GLY A 57 -9.79 -8.14 -18.61
N SER A 58 -10.30 -9.20 -19.21
CA SER A 58 -10.43 -9.31 -20.66
C SER A 58 -11.76 -8.69 -21.13
N GLN A 59 -11.86 -8.38 -22.43
CA GLN A 59 -13.14 -7.92 -23.02
C GLN A 59 -14.28 -8.92 -22.77
N LYS A 60 -13.97 -10.23 -22.80
CA LYS A 60 -14.94 -11.30 -22.52
C LYS A 60 -15.48 -11.22 -21.08
N ASP A 61 -14.63 -10.85 -20.12
CA ASP A 61 -15.04 -10.71 -18.72
C ASP A 61 -15.97 -9.49 -18.54
N ILE A 62 -15.66 -8.39 -19.23
CA ILE A 62 -16.51 -7.19 -19.27
C ILE A 62 -17.88 -7.53 -19.87
N ASP A 63 -17.91 -8.25 -21.00
CA ASP A 63 -19.16 -8.63 -21.67
C ASP A 63 -20.01 -9.56 -20.80
N LYS A 64 -19.38 -10.49 -20.07
CA LYS A 64 -20.04 -11.34 -19.08
C LYS A 64 -20.65 -10.51 -17.94
N ALA A 65 -19.87 -9.61 -17.35
CA ALA A 65 -20.34 -8.74 -16.27
C ALA A 65 -21.51 -7.85 -16.73
N ARG A 66 -21.43 -7.31 -17.95
CA ARG A 66 -22.47 -6.45 -18.53
C ARG A 66 -23.76 -7.23 -18.76
N SER A 67 -23.66 -8.47 -19.22
CA SER A 67 -24.81 -9.35 -19.40
C SER A 67 -25.50 -9.64 -18.06
N MET A 68 -24.72 -9.85 -17.00
CA MET A 68 -25.23 -10.08 -15.65
C MET A 68 -25.97 -8.85 -15.10
N ILE A 69 -25.42 -7.64 -15.28
CA ILE A 69 -26.09 -6.38 -14.92
C ILE A 69 -27.41 -6.21 -15.67
N ARG A 70 -27.43 -6.47 -16.99
CA ARG A 70 -28.65 -6.35 -17.80
C ARG A 70 -29.77 -7.28 -17.33
N LEU A 71 -29.43 -8.49 -16.90
CA LEU A 71 -30.42 -9.42 -16.34
C LEU A 71 -31.01 -8.87 -15.04
N LEU A 72 -30.19 -8.30 -14.17
CA LEU A 72 -30.65 -7.69 -12.91
C LEU A 72 -31.47 -6.41 -13.16
N GLU A 73 -31.10 -5.58 -14.14
CA GLU A 73 -31.85 -4.39 -14.54
C GLU A 73 -33.25 -4.72 -15.10
N GLN A 74 -33.46 -5.95 -15.58
CA GLN A 74 -34.77 -6.42 -16.06
C GLN A 74 -35.68 -6.97 -14.94
N ARG A 75 -35.12 -7.25 -13.75
CA ARG A 75 -35.92 -7.71 -12.61
C ARG A 75 -36.69 -6.51 -12.03
N ASP A 76 -38.00 -6.66 -11.82
CA ASP A 76 -38.82 -5.66 -11.13
C ASP A 76 -38.63 -5.77 -9.61
N ILE A 77 -37.46 -5.35 -9.12
CA ILE A 77 -37.13 -5.31 -7.69
C ILE A 77 -37.40 -3.90 -7.16
N LYS A 78 -38.34 -3.78 -6.22
CA LYS A 78 -38.73 -2.50 -5.62
C LYS A 78 -37.92 -2.20 -4.36
N ASP A 79 -36.61 -2.10 -4.51
CA ASP A 79 -35.69 -1.65 -3.46
C ASP A 79 -34.76 -0.56 -4.00
N THR A 80 -34.88 0.63 -3.40
CA THR A 80 -34.06 1.80 -3.72
C THR A 80 -32.58 1.56 -3.44
N SER A 81 -32.23 0.82 -2.38
CA SER A 81 -30.84 0.52 -2.02
C SER A 81 -30.21 -0.40 -3.07
N PHE A 82 -30.90 -1.48 -3.42
CA PHE A 82 -30.50 -2.37 -4.51
C PHE A 82 -30.34 -1.63 -5.84
N GLU A 83 -31.34 -0.84 -6.27
CA GLU A 83 -31.27 -0.10 -7.53
C GLU A 83 -30.08 0.88 -7.54
N THR A 84 -29.84 1.57 -6.44
CA THR A 84 -28.70 2.50 -6.29
C THR A 84 -27.37 1.76 -6.42
N ARG A 85 -27.21 0.61 -5.75
CA ARG A 85 -25.99 -0.21 -5.82
C ARG A 85 -25.79 -0.80 -7.21
N LEU A 86 -26.85 -1.27 -7.86
CA LEU A 86 -26.80 -1.79 -9.22
C LEU A 86 -26.36 -0.70 -10.22
N LEU A 87 -26.91 0.51 -10.11
CA LEU A 87 -26.48 1.67 -10.90
C LEU A 87 -25.01 2.02 -10.66
N ALA A 88 -24.55 1.97 -9.40
CA ALA A 88 -23.15 2.22 -9.07
C ALA A 88 -22.21 1.18 -9.71
N TRP A 89 -22.56 -0.11 -9.65
CA TRP A 89 -21.80 -1.18 -10.31
C TRP A 89 -21.83 -1.06 -11.84
N SER A 90 -22.98 -0.72 -12.42
CA SER A 90 -23.12 -0.46 -13.86
C SER A 90 -22.24 0.71 -14.29
N GLY A 91 -22.18 1.78 -13.49
CA GLY A 91 -21.28 2.92 -13.67
C GLY A 91 -19.81 2.55 -13.61
N ARG A 92 -19.41 1.72 -12.64
CA ARG A 92 -18.03 1.22 -12.54
C ARG A 92 -17.64 0.39 -13.76
N LEU A 93 -18.54 -0.48 -14.24
CA LEU A 93 -18.28 -1.26 -15.45
C LEU A 93 -18.21 -0.36 -16.69
N TYR A 94 -18.98 0.73 -16.76
CA TYR A 94 -18.84 1.71 -17.84
C TYR A 94 -17.46 2.38 -17.85
N LEU A 95 -16.86 2.64 -16.68
CA LEU A 95 -15.48 3.14 -16.61
C LEU A 95 -14.49 2.12 -17.18
N LEU A 96 -14.66 0.83 -16.87
CA LEU A 96 -13.81 -0.25 -17.42
C LEU A 96 -13.97 -0.39 -18.95
N GLU A 97 -15.13 -0.04 -19.49
CA GLU A 97 -15.38 0.04 -20.94
C GLU A 97 -14.87 1.33 -21.61
N GLY A 98 -14.31 2.27 -20.84
CA GLY A 98 -13.92 3.61 -21.34
C GLY A 98 -15.11 4.56 -21.58
N LYS A 99 -16.33 4.17 -21.20
CA LYS A 99 -17.58 4.91 -21.39
C LYS A 99 -17.86 5.87 -20.23
N ARG A 100 -17.00 6.88 -20.11
CA ARG A 100 -17.04 7.82 -18.98
C ARG A 100 -18.32 8.63 -18.90
N GLN A 101 -18.94 8.99 -20.02
CA GLN A 101 -20.19 9.77 -20.02
C GLN A 101 -21.36 8.96 -19.42
N GLU A 102 -21.43 7.68 -19.75
CA GLU A 102 -22.41 6.73 -19.26
C GLU A 102 -22.21 6.46 -17.76
N ALA A 103 -20.96 6.32 -17.31
CA ALA A 103 -20.64 6.25 -15.90
C ALA A 103 -21.12 7.49 -15.12
N THR A 104 -20.90 8.70 -15.66
CA THR A 104 -21.40 9.94 -15.05
C THR A 104 -22.92 9.99 -14.99
N ARG A 105 -23.63 9.52 -16.04
CA ARG A 105 -25.09 9.43 -16.03
C ARG A 105 -25.60 8.44 -14.98
N ALA A 106 -24.93 7.28 -14.85
CA ALA A 106 -25.24 6.29 -13.83
C ALA A 106 -25.05 6.88 -12.42
N LEU A 107 -23.93 7.60 -12.19
CA LEU A 107 -23.70 8.29 -10.92
C LEU A 107 -24.79 9.30 -10.61
N LYS A 108 -25.21 10.13 -11.58
CA LYS A 108 -26.27 11.13 -11.38
C LYS A 108 -27.59 10.47 -10.96
N ARG A 109 -27.94 9.34 -11.59
CA ARG A 109 -29.15 8.57 -11.24
C ARG A 109 -29.03 7.96 -9.84
N ALA A 110 -27.90 7.32 -9.54
CA ALA A 110 -27.65 6.74 -8.22
C ALA A 110 -27.74 7.79 -7.10
N LYS A 111 -27.14 8.98 -7.31
CA LYS A 111 -27.26 10.11 -6.38
C LYS A 111 -28.69 10.61 -6.19
N SER A 112 -29.53 10.57 -7.23
CA SER A 112 -30.94 10.99 -7.12
C SER A 112 -31.80 9.99 -6.34
N LEU A 113 -31.39 8.73 -6.26
CA LEU A 113 -32.08 7.69 -5.48
C LEU A 113 -31.61 7.69 -4.03
N ALA A 114 -30.30 7.52 -3.80
CA ALA A 114 -29.70 7.53 -2.47
C ALA A 114 -28.24 7.98 -2.52
N SER A 115 -27.98 9.25 -2.22
CA SER A 115 -26.63 9.82 -2.25
C SER A 115 -25.68 9.31 -1.14
N GLY A 116 -26.23 8.82 -0.03
CA GLY A 116 -25.46 8.35 1.14
C GLY A 116 -24.96 6.91 1.07
N GLU A 117 -25.27 6.17 0.00
CA GLU A 117 -24.81 4.79 -0.18
C GLU A 117 -23.31 4.75 -0.49
N THR A 118 -22.58 3.86 0.18
CA THR A 118 -21.12 3.67 -0.01
C THR A 118 -20.75 3.43 -1.46
N ALA A 119 -21.57 2.68 -2.20
CA ALA A 119 -21.36 2.37 -3.61
C ALA A 119 -21.35 3.63 -4.49
N VAL A 120 -22.13 4.66 -4.12
CA VAL A 120 -22.18 5.94 -4.84
C VAL A 120 -20.88 6.72 -4.64
N SER A 121 -20.36 6.80 -3.41
CA SER A 121 -19.07 7.45 -3.15
C SER A 121 -17.90 6.73 -3.82
N ILE A 122 -17.95 5.40 -3.94
CA ILE A 122 -16.94 4.63 -4.69
C ILE A 122 -16.98 4.97 -6.19
N LEU A 123 -18.16 5.05 -6.79
CA LEU A 123 -18.27 5.43 -8.20
C LEU A 123 -17.85 6.90 -8.40
N GLU A 124 -18.23 7.78 -7.48
CA GLU A 124 -17.85 9.19 -7.49
C GLU A 124 -16.33 9.35 -7.41
N SER A 125 -15.66 8.68 -6.46
CA SER A 125 -14.21 8.73 -6.36
C SER A 125 -13.55 8.19 -7.63
N ARG A 126 -14.00 7.05 -8.17
CA ARG A 126 -13.43 6.51 -9.43
C ARG A 126 -13.65 7.40 -10.66
N LEU A 127 -14.70 8.23 -10.65
CA LEU A 127 -14.91 9.23 -11.69
C LEU A 127 -14.00 10.44 -11.51
N GLU A 128 -13.53 10.75 -10.30
CA GLU A 128 -12.67 11.91 -10.07
C GLU A 128 -11.23 11.68 -10.56
N THR A 129 -10.67 12.66 -11.25
CA THR A 129 -9.34 12.57 -11.87
C THR A 129 -8.23 12.91 -10.86
N ASN A 130 -8.47 13.88 -9.98
CA ASN A 130 -7.48 14.30 -8.99
C ASN A 130 -7.46 13.35 -7.77
N ALA A 131 -6.29 12.82 -7.43
CA ALA A 131 -6.12 11.81 -6.40
C ALA A 131 -6.40 12.34 -4.98
N GLU A 132 -6.04 13.59 -4.69
CA GLU A 132 -6.33 14.25 -3.42
C GLU A 132 -7.85 14.42 -3.22
N THR A 133 -8.57 14.77 -4.29
CA THR A 133 -10.03 14.93 -4.26
C THR A 133 -10.71 13.57 -4.07
N ARG A 134 -10.22 12.52 -4.75
CA ARG A 134 -10.65 11.13 -4.48
C ARG A 134 -10.47 10.75 -3.02
N LEU A 135 -9.30 11.04 -2.46
CA LEU A 135 -8.99 10.75 -1.08
C LEU A 135 -9.92 11.52 -0.12
N ALA A 136 -10.17 12.80 -0.38
CA ALA A 136 -11.08 13.62 0.42
C ALA A 136 -12.52 13.08 0.43
N ILE A 137 -13.04 12.62 -0.71
CA ILE A 137 -14.37 11.98 -0.80
C ILE A 137 -14.44 10.74 0.10
N LEU A 138 -13.38 9.93 0.12
CA LEU A 138 -13.32 8.67 0.85
C LEU A 138 -13.06 8.89 2.35
N ASP A 139 -12.27 9.90 2.72
CA ASP A 139 -11.93 10.19 4.10
C ASP A 139 -13.13 10.67 4.94
N ILE A 140 -14.25 11.07 4.32
CA ILE A 140 -15.51 11.38 5.02
C ILE A 140 -15.97 10.20 5.88
N TYR A 141 -15.79 8.97 5.39
CA TYR A 141 -16.20 7.74 6.07
C TYR A 141 -15.37 7.43 7.33
N ARG A 142 -14.19 8.04 7.50
CA ARG A 142 -13.31 7.79 8.65
C ARG A 142 -13.84 8.38 9.96
N THR A 143 -14.87 9.20 9.89
CA THR A 143 -15.59 9.71 11.07
C THR A 143 -16.56 8.67 11.64
N LEU A 144 -16.84 7.60 10.90
CA LEU A 144 -17.73 6.53 11.31
C LEU A 144 -17.03 5.55 12.24
N SER A 145 -17.78 4.97 13.17
CA SER A 145 -17.27 3.94 14.08
C SER A 145 -16.93 2.63 13.37
N ASP A 146 -17.65 2.33 12.27
CA ASP A 146 -17.41 1.17 11.42
C ASP A 146 -17.23 1.66 9.98
N ILE A 147 -16.00 1.59 9.48
CA ILE A 147 -15.65 2.06 8.15
C ILE A 147 -15.89 0.92 7.17
N PRO A 148 -16.71 1.10 6.11
CA PRO A 148 -16.91 0.06 5.12
C PRO A 148 -15.58 -0.37 4.50
N ALA A 149 -15.21 -1.64 4.61
CA ALA A 149 -13.89 -2.13 4.20
C ALA A 149 -13.56 -1.88 2.71
N VAL A 150 -14.57 -1.80 1.83
CA VAL A 150 -14.39 -1.46 0.41
C VAL A 150 -13.89 -0.01 0.23
N ILE A 151 -14.24 0.93 1.13
CA ILE A 151 -13.73 2.30 1.09
C ILE A 151 -12.22 2.33 1.29
N GLU A 152 -11.69 1.50 2.19
CA GLU A 152 -10.25 1.41 2.44
C GLU A 152 -9.48 0.88 1.21
N ILE A 153 -10.08 0.03 0.37
CA ILE A 153 -9.48 -0.35 -0.93
C ILE A 153 -9.34 0.87 -1.85
N GLU A 154 -10.41 1.65 -2.01
CA GLU A 154 -10.36 2.83 -2.89
C GLU A 154 -9.43 3.91 -2.32
N ARG A 155 -9.37 4.02 -0.99
CA ARG A 155 -8.46 4.92 -0.28
C ARG A 155 -7.02 4.54 -0.56
N ALA A 156 -6.69 3.25 -0.43
CA ALA A 156 -5.36 2.73 -0.71
C ALA A 156 -4.92 3.05 -2.15
N ARG A 157 -5.82 2.89 -3.13
CA ARG A 157 -5.55 3.24 -4.54
C ARG A 157 -5.25 4.72 -4.73
N ALA A 158 -6.05 5.61 -4.11
CA ALA A 158 -5.79 7.04 -4.15
C ALA A 158 -4.44 7.38 -3.50
N LEU A 159 -4.12 6.77 -2.36
CA LEU A 159 -2.85 6.97 -1.64
C LEU A 159 -1.63 6.46 -2.44
N GLU A 160 -1.76 5.37 -3.20
CA GLU A 160 -0.72 4.88 -4.12
C GLU A 160 -0.36 5.93 -5.18
N GLU A 161 -1.37 6.54 -5.80
CA GLU A 161 -1.17 7.61 -6.78
C GLU A 161 -0.54 8.86 -6.17
N LEU A 162 -0.85 9.13 -4.90
CA LEU A 162 -0.24 10.20 -4.10
C LEU A 162 1.13 9.83 -3.53
N ARG A 163 1.67 8.64 -3.83
CA ARG A 163 2.92 8.10 -3.28
C ARG A 163 2.95 8.03 -1.74
N ARG A 164 1.78 7.99 -1.09
CA ARG A 164 1.61 7.84 0.37
C ARG A 164 1.58 6.35 0.73
N TYR A 165 2.65 5.64 0.38
CA TYR A 165 2.69 4.17 0.38
C TYR A 165 2.49 3.53 1.76
N GLN A 166 2.97 4.14 2.84
CA GLN A 166 2.73 3.63 4.20
C GLN A 166 1.25 3.60 4.55
N GLU A 167 0.54 4.68 4.23
CA GLU A 167 -0.90 4.75 4.46
C GLU A 167 -1.67 3.84 3.51
N ALA A 168 -1.20 3.67 2.27
CA ALA A 168 -1.80 2.75 1.32
C ALA A 168 -1.74 1.30 1.82
N VAL A 169 -0.59 0.87 2.37
CA VAL A 169 -0.46 -0.46 3.00
C VAL A 169 -1.46 -0.60 4.14
N ALA A 170 -1.53 0.38 5.05
CA ALA A 170 -2.42 0.31 6.20
C ALA A 170 -3.90 0.20 5.78
N ALA A 171 -4.29 0.95 4.75
CA ALA A 171 -5.63 0.90 4.18
C ALA A 171 -5.93 -0.48 3.54
N TYR A 172 -5.01 -1.02 2.73
CA TYR A 172 -5.16 -2.37 2.18
C TYR A 172 -5.27 -3.45 3.27
N ASP A 173 -4.41 -3.41 4.29
CA ASP A 173 -4.41 -4.40 5.37
C ASP A 173 -5.69 -4.34 6.20
N THR A 174 -6.20 -3.13 6.46
CA THR A 174 -7.50 -2.92 7.11
C THR A 174 -8.62 -3.52 6.29
N ALA A 175 -8.65 -3.24 4.98
CA ALA A 175 -9.69 -3.75 4.09
C ALA A 175 -9.69 -5.29 3.99
N PHE A 176 -8.50 -5.89 3.81
CA PHE A 176 -8.38 -7.33 3.57
C PHE A 176 -8.70 -8.21 4.78
N ALA A 177 -8.84 -7.64 5.97
CA ALA A 177 -9.32 -8.36 7.15
C ALA A 177 -10.82 -8.66 7.09
N HIS A 178 -11.59 -7.89 6.31
CA HIS A 178 -13.04 -7.93 6.31
C HIS A 178 -13.65 -8.23 4.93
N LEU A 179 -12.85 -8.18 3.85
CA LEU A 179 -13.32 -8.41 2.49
C LEU A 179 -13.11 -9.86 2.02
N PRO A 180 -13.95 -10.37 1.10
CA PRO A 180 -13.72 -11.65 0.45
C PRO A 180 -12.37 -11.75 -0.26
N ASN A 181 -11.84 -12.98 -0.36
CA ASN A 181 -10.49 -13.25 -0.90
C ASN A 181 -10.21 -12.68 -2.30
N TYR A 182 -11.22 -12.57 -3.17
CA TYR A 182 -11.03 -12.02 -4.51
C TYR A 182 -10.55 -10.55 -4.50
N TYR A 183 -10.81 -9.79 -3.43
CA TYR A 183 -10.21 -8.47 -3.25
C TYR A 183 -8.70 -8.54 -3.00
N ARG A 184 -8.26 -9.48 -2.16
CA ARG A 184 -6.84 -9.71 -1.88
C ARG A 184 -6.10 -10.22 -3.12
N GLU A 185 -6.72 -11.10 -3.89
CA GLU A 185 -6.17 -11.58 -5.16
C GLU A 185 -6.02 -10.44 -6.18
N THR A 186 -7.01 -9.54 -6.26
CA THR A 186 -7.02 -8.42 -7.20
C THR A 186 -6.02 -7.32 -6.80
N TYR A 187 -6.04 -6.88 -5.54
CA TYR A 187 -5.27 -5.70 -5.09
C TYR A 187 -4.03 -6.05 -4.26
N GLY A 188 -3.79 -7.32 -3.94
CA GLY A 188 -2.59 -7.78 -3.23
C GLY A 188 -1.27 -7.36 -3.90
N PRO A 189 -1.13 -7.44 -5.24
CA PRO A 189 0.07 -6.94 -5.92
C PRO A 189 0.30 -5.43 -5.69
N SER A 190 -0.76 -4.62 -5.70
CA SER A 190 -0.70 -3.18 -5.37
C SER A 190 -0.23 -2.98 -3.92
N ARG A 191 -0.82 -3.70 -2.96
CA ARG A 191 -0.38 -3.67 -1.55
C ARG A 191 1.09 -4.04 -1.40
N ASN A 192 1.56 -5.09 -2.08
CA ASN A 192 2.95 -5.53 -2.00
C ASN A 192 3.91 -4.49 -2.58
N ARG A 193 3.56 -3.90 -3.73
CA ARG A 193 4.32 -2.78 -4.30
C ARG A 193 4.37 -1.60 -3.35
N SER A 194 3.25 -1.24 -2.73
CA SER A 194 3.20 -0.18 -1.71
C SER A 194 4.08 -0.52 -0.50
N TRP A 195 4.11 -1.79 -0.07
CA TRP A 195 4.98 -2.23 1.01
C TRP A 195 6.46 -2.07 0.66
N GLU A 196 6.86 -2.44 -0.54
CA GLU A 196 8.23 -2.22 -1.03
C GLU A 196 8.55 -0.72 -0.99
N MET A 197 7.68 0.11 -1.57
CA MET A 197 7.84 1.56 -1.70
C MET A 197 7.61 2.34 -0.40
N ARG A 198 7.26 1.70 0.73
CA ARG A 198 6.84 2.38 1.98
C ARG A 198 7.91 3.28 2.59
N SER A 199 9.18 3.08 2.22
CA SER A 199 10.28 3.95 2.65
C SER A 199 10.32 5.27 1.90
N LEU A 200 9.60 5.39 0.78
CA LEU A 200 9.43 6.64 0.05
C LEU A 200 8.46 7.53 0.84
N SER A 201 8.89 8.75 1.18
CA SER A 201 8.03 9.81 1.67
C SER A 201 7.68 10.77 0.54
N SER A 202 6.64 11.58 0.72
CA SER A 202 6.25 12.63 -0.24
C SER A 202 7.28 13.75 -0.40
N ASN A 203 8.37 13.74 0.36
CA ASN A 203 9.34 14.84 0.45
C ASN A 203 10.65 14.55 -0.29
N HIS A 204 10.68 13.50 -1.11
CA HIS A 204 11.83 13.15 -1.93
C HIS A 204 12.03 14.15 -3.07
N THR A 205 13.28 14.29 -3.52
CA THR A 205 13.58 14.99 -4.77
C THR A 205 12.99 14.23 -5.96
N SER A 206 12.67 14.91 -7.06
CA SER A 206 12.18 14.24 -8.29
C SER A 206 13.18 13.19 -8.81
N SER A 207 14.49 13.41 -8.60
CA SER A 207 15.56 12.45 -8.91
C SER A 207 15.43 11.19 -8.05
N THR A 208 15.27 11.32 -6.73
CA THR A 208 15.08 10.16 -5.84
C THR A 208 13.90 9.31 -6.28
N ASP A 209 12.75 9.93 -6.57
CA ASP A 209 11.55 9.20 -7.00
C ASP A 209 11.80 8.41 -8.30
N SER A 210 12.43 9.05 -9.28
CA SER A 210 12.73 8.40 -10.57
C SER A 210 13.70 7.23 -10.44
N ILE A 211 14.68 7.33 -9.52
CA ILE A 211 15.66 6.29 -9.28
C ILE A 211 15.04 5.16 -8.46
N ALA A 212 14.19 5.48 -7.48
CA ALA A 212 13.53 4.50 -6.63
C ALA A 212 12.76 3.47 -7.46
N GLU A 213 12.07 3.90 -8.51
CA GLU A 213 11.30 3.03 -9.42
C GLU A 213 12.17 2.10 -10.29
N LYS A 214 13.49 2.29 -10.35
CA LYS A 214 14.39 1.42 -11.14
C LYS A 214 14.55 0.05 -10.49
N ALA A 215 14.38 -1.00 -11.30
CA ALA A 215 14.65 -2.38 -10.90
C ALA A 215 16.14 -2.64 -10.61
N GLU A 216 17.03 -1.93 -11.30
CA GLU A 216 18.48 -1.98 -11.09
C GLU A 216 19.04 -0.55 -11.11
N ILE A 217 19.82 -0.18 -10.10
CA ILE A 217 20.50 1.12 -10.05
C ILE A 217 21.93 1.04 -10.59
N SER A 218 22.39 2.14 -11.19
CA SER A 218 23.79 2.38 -11.52
C SER A 218 24.58 2.95 -10.35
N LEU A 219 25.92 2.99 -10.46
CA LEU A 219 26.75 3.68 -9.46
C LEU A 219 26.42 5.18 -9.38
N GLN A 220 26.15 5.82 -10.52
CA GLN A 220 25.74 7.22 -10.57
C GLN A 220 24.42 7.44 -9.82
N ASP A 221 23.45 6.55 -10.02
CA ASP A 221 22.17 6.58 -9.29
C ASP A 221 22.39 6.47 -7.78
N ALA A 222 23.26 5.57 -7.32
CA ALA A 222 23.58 5.42 -5.91
C ALA A 222 24.23 6.69 -5.32
N ILE A 223 25.17 7.32 -6.04
CA ILE A 223 25.79 8.58 -5.63
C ILE A 223 24.72 9.68 -5.53
N THR A 224 23.84 9.79 -6.52
CA THR A 224 22.73 10.76 -6.48
C THR A 224 21.83 10.52 -5.28
N LEU A 225 21.39 9.28 -5.04
CA LEU A 225 20.55 8.95 -3.88
C LEU A 225 21.23 9.27 -2.54
N ILE A 226 22.51 8.97 -2.39
CA ILE A 226 23.24 9.31 -1.16
C ILE A 226 23.29 10.84 -0.97
N GLN A 227 23.55 11.61 -2.03
CA GLN A 227 23.62 13.06 -1.94
C GLN A 227 22.26 13.70 -1.66
N ASP A 228 21.19 13.20 -2.28
CA ASP A 228 19.84 13.78 -2.17
C ASP A 228 19.18 13.46 -0.83
N GLU A 229 19.46 12.27 -0.26
CA GLU A 229 18.74 11.74 0.89
C GLU A 229 19.52 11.75 2.20
N THR A 230 20.82 12.08 2.16
CA THR A 230 21.68 11.98 3.34
C THR A 230 22.76 13.07 3.36
N ASP A 231 23.33 13.29 4.55
CA ASP A 231 24.49 14.14 4.75
C ASP A 231 25.83 13.37 4.65
N LEU A 232 25.83 12.13 4.14
CA LEU A 232 27.02 11.27 4.15
C LEU A 232 28.18 11.84 3.32
N PHE A 233 27.92 12.75 2.37
CA PHE A 233 28.99 13.41 1.61
C PHE A 233 29.47 14.74 2.21
N THR A 234 28.91 15.19 3.32
CA THR A 234 29.29 16.50 3.91
C THR A 234 30.78 16.60 4.28
N PHE A 235 31.41 15.49 4.68
CA PHE A 235 32.86 15.44 4.94
C PHE A 235 33.73 15.67 3.69
N ILE A 236 33.15 15.55 2.50
CA ILE A 236 33.79 15.83 1.20
C ILE A 236 33.38 17.20 0.69
N THR A 237 32.08 17.49 0.73
CA THR A 237 31.50 18.62 -0.01
C THR A 237 31.38 19.91 0.79
N GLY A 238 31.53 19.85 2.13
CA GLY A 238 31.37 21.03 2.99
C GLY A 238 29.97 21.66 2.91
N SER A 239 28.94 20.82 2.73
CA SER A 239 27.52 21.18 2.63
C SER A 239 27.05 21.80 1.31
N SER A 240 27.91 21.90 0.30
CA SER A 240 27.51 22.33 -1.06
C SER A 240 27.37 21.12 -2.00
N PRO A 241 26.22 20.86 -2.63
CA PRO A 241 26.07 19.69 -3.48
C PRO A 241 27.02 19.76 -4.69
N TRP A 242 27.69 18.65 -4.99
CA TRP A 242 28.61 18.53 -6.12
C TRP A 242 27.94 17.76 -7.26
N SER A 243 28.45 17.93 -8.48
CA SER A 243 27.98 17.09 -9.60
C SER A 243 28.37 15.62 -9.37
N PRO A 244 27.54 14.66 -9.86
CA PRO A 244 27.84 13.23 -9.72
C PRO A 244 29.23 12.83 -10.25
N ASP A 245 29.66 13.43 -11.37
CA ASP A 245 30.98 13.17 -11.95
C ASP A 245 32.13 13.64 -11.05
N ARG A 246 31.96 14.79 -10.39
CA ARG A 246 32.97 15.31 -9.46
C ARG A 246 33.05 14.43 -8.22
N LEU A 247 31.89 14.04 -7.67
CA LEU A 247 31.82 13.10 -6.55
C LEU A 247 32.47 11.76 -6.90
N TYR A 248 32.15 11.18 -8.05
CA TYR A 248 32.74 9.93 -8.50
C TYR A 248 34.28 9.99 -8.52
N LYS A 249 34.85 11.06 -9.10
CA LYS A 249 36.32 11.23 -9.15
C LYS A 249 36.94 11.30 -7.76
N ASP A 250 36.34 12.07 -6.85
CA ASP A 250 36.86 12.23 -5.48
C ASP A 250 36.73 10.92 -4.68
N LEU A 251 35.56 10.27 -4.73
CA LEU A 251 35.33 8.98 -4.09
C LEU A 251 36.29 7.89 -4.61
N ASN A 252 36.60 7.91 -5.91
CA ASN A 252 37.54 6.95 -6.50
C ASN A 252 38.97 7.21 -6.00
N ASN A 253 39.39 8.48 -5.92
CA ASN A 253 40.70 8.84 -5.37
C ASN A 253 40.86 8.42 -3.90
N ARG A 254 39.75 8.41 -3.14
CA ARG A 254 39.70 7.95 -1.75
C ARG A 254 39.58 6.43 -1.60
N GLY A 255 39.46 5.68 -2.69
CA GLY A 255 39.28 4.23 -2.66
C GLY A 255 37.89 3.76 -2.19
N ILE A 256 36.91 4.66 -2.17
CA ILE A 256 35.53 4.35 -1.76
C ILE A 256 34.76 3.66 -2.89
N ILE A 257 35.08 3.97 -4.16
CA ILE A 257 34.44 3.32 -5.30
C ILE A 257 34.88 1.85 -5.39
N PRO A 258 33.93 0.90 -5.54
CA PRO A 258 34.25 -0.52 -5.70
C PRO A 258 35.19 -0.79 -6.88
N LYS A 259 36.09 -1.76 -6.71
CA LYS A 259 36.96 -2.27 -7.75
C LYS A 259 36.71 -3.77 -7.92
N ASP A 260 36.41 -4.17 -9.15
CA ASP A 260 36.21 -5.55 -9.56
C ASP A 260 37.50 -6.16 -10.10
N ALA A 261 37.42 -7.39 -10.62
CA ALA A 261 38.52 -8.01 -11.36
C ALA A 261 38.83 -7.26 -12.67
N VAL A 262 37.82 -6.63 -13.27
CA VAL A 262 37.92 -5.92 -14.56
C VAL A 262 38.41 -4.47 -14.39
N GLY A 263 38.31 -3.91 -13.18
CA GLY A 263 38.75 -2.55 -12.88
C GLY A 263 37.80 -1.83 -11.92
N THR A 264 37.95 -0.51 -11.81
CA THR A 264 37.03 0.34 -11.05
C THR A 264 35.65 0.36 -11.71
N VAL A 265 34.60 0.18 -10.91
CA VAL A 265 33.20 0.29 -11.37
C VAL A 265 32.93 1.70 -11.90
N ARG A 266 32.39 1.82 -13.11
CA ARG A 266 32.13 3.11 -13.77
C ARG A 266 30.76 3.66 -13.35
N PRO A 267 30.52 4.98 -13.50
CA PRO A 267 29.24 5.60 -13.11
C PRO A 267 28.01 4.93 -13.72
N SER A 268 28.07 4.52 -14.99
CA SER A 268 26.97 3.88 -15.71
C SER A 268 26.79 2.38 -15.40
N ASP A 269 27.74 1.76 -14.70
CA ASP A 269 27.69 0.32 -14.47
C ASP A 269 26.63 -0.02 -13.40
N ALA A 270 25.89 -1.10 -13.63
CA ALA A 270 24.86 -1.58 -12.71
C ALA A 270 25.50 -2.08 -11.40
N MET A 271 24.92 -1.69 -10.26
CA MET A 271 25.42 -2.10 -8.96
C MET A 271 24.94 -3.49 -8.56
N THR A 272 25.89 -4.29 -8.09
CA THR A 272 25.61 -5.54 -7.41
C THR A 272 25.47 -5.29 -5.90
N ARG A 273 24.93 -6.26 -5.17
CA ARG A 273 24.86 -6.24 -3.70
C ARG A 273 26.24 -6.10 -3.08
N ALA A 274 27.27 -6.72 -3.66
CA ALA A 274 28.66 -6.55 -3.22
C ALA A 274 29.18 -5.13 -3.43
N HIS A 275 28.87 -4.51 -4.58
CA HIS A 275 29.23 -3.10 -4.84
C HIS A 275 28.59 -2.17 -3.83
N VAL A 276 27.30 -2.40 -3.52
CA VAL A 276 26.56 -1.59 -2.53
C VAL A 276 27.13 -1.77 -1.13
N ALA A 277 27.39 -3.01 -0.68
CA ALA A 277 28.00 -3.26 0.62
C ALA A 277 29.35 -2.55 0.76
N TRP A 278 30.20 -2.66 -0.26
CA TRP A 278 31.48 -1.95 -0.31
C TRP A 278 31.29 -0.44 -0.18
N LEU A 279 30.50 0.15 -1.09
CA LEU A 279 30.28 1.59 -1.13
C LEU A 279 29.79 2.12 0.23
N LEU A 280 28.74 1.51 0.80
CA LEU A 280 28.16 1.94 2.07
C LEU A 280 29.11 1.76 3.24
N TRP A 281 29.82 0.63 3.30
CA TRP A 281 30.75 0.37 4.41
C TRP A 281 31.97 1.28 4.38
N GLN A 282 32.57 1.49 3.19
CA GLN A 282 33.70 2.40 3.03
C GLN A 282 33.30 3.84 3.33
N LEU A 283 32.13 4.25 2.84
CA LEU A 283 31.61 5.59 3.11
C LEU A 283 31.34 5.78 4.61
N ASN A 284 30.76 4.79 5.29
CA ASN A 284 30.54 4.83 6.73
C ASN A 284 31.85 4.92 7.53
N ALA A 285 32.87 4.15 7.16
CA ALA A 285 34.19 4.21 7.78
C ALA A 285 34.83 5.60 7.62
N ALA A 286 34.73 6.18 6.42
CA ALA A 286 35.23 7.52 6.14
C ALA A 286 34.45 8.60 6.92
N TYR A 287 33.11 8.56 6.86
CA TYR A 287 32.21 9.50 7.52
C TYR A 287 32.42 9.51 9.04
N ARG A 288 32.57 8.34 9.67
CA ARG A 288 32.84 8.21 11.11
C ARG A 288 34.30 8.42 11.50
N SER A 289 35.21 8.68 10.55
CA SER A 289 36.66 8.75 10.78
C SER A 289 37.24 7.49 11.47
N GLN A 290 36.75 6.31 11.07
CA GLN A 290 37.14 5.00 11.65
C GLN A 290 37.67 4.05 10.57
N PRO A 291 38.91 4.25 10.07
CA PRO A 291 39.48 3.44 9.00
C PRO A 291 39.64 1.96 9.37
N ALA A 292 39.80 1.65 10.67
CA ALA A 292 39.89 0.28 11.16
C ALA A 292 38.62 -0.56 10.89
N LEU A 293 37.47 0.07 10.62
CA LEU A 293 36.25 -0.67 10.25
C LEU A 293 36.42 -1.45 8.93
N THR A 294 37.30 -0.99 8.05
CA THR A 294 37.46 -1.54 6.69
C THR A 294 38.15 -2.91 6.68
N SER A 295 38.85 -3.27 7.75
CA SER A 295 39.53 -4.57 7.92
C SER A 295 39.13 -5.32 9.20
N ARG A 296 38.19 -4.78 10.00
CA ARG A 296 37.85 -5.27 11.34
C ARG A 296 37.55 -6.76 11.39
N TYR A 297 36.80 -7.27 10.41
CA TYR A 297 36.36 -8.66 10.38
C TYR A 297 37.45 -9.59 9.87
N SER A 298 38.17 -9.20 8.81
CA SER A 298 39.30 -9.99 8.33
C SER A 298 40.41 -10.04 9.38
N ASP A 299 40.69 -8.94 10.08
CA ASP A 299 41.65 -8.89 11.19
C ASP A 299 41.25 -9.86 12.31
N ARG A 300 39.97 -9.88 12.69
CA ARG A 300 39.43 -10.84 13.67
C ARG A 300 39.53 -12.28 13.19
N MET A 301 39.29 -12.55 11.91
CA MET A 301 39.37 -13.91 11.36
C MET A 301 40.80 -14.47 11.37
N ARG A 302 41.83 -13.62 11.21
CA ARG A 302 43.24 -14.05 11.23
C ARG A 302 43.69 -14.62 12.58
N THR A 303 42.98 -14.33 13.67
CA THR A 303 43.34 -14.86 15.00
C THR A 303 42.73 -16.24 15.29
N LEU A 304 41.85 -16.74 14.40
CA LEU A 304 41.18 -18.03 14.58
C LEU A 304 41.98 -19.18 13.96
N ALA A 305 42.00 -20.33 14.61
CA ALA A 305 42.72 -21.53 14.14
C ALA A 305 42.13 -22.14 12.85
N ASN A 306 40.82 -21.96 12.60
CA ASN A 306 40.14 -22.45 11.40
C ASN A 306 39.05 -21.45 10.96
N PRO A 307 39.42 -20.32 10.33
CA PRO A 307 38.49 -19.26 10.01
C PRO A 307 37.52 -19.69 8.91
N LYS A 308 36.26 -19.84 9.26
CA LYS A 308 35.16 -20.01 8.32
C LYS A 308 34.31 -18.74 8.29
N SER A 309 33.92 -18.33 7.09
CA SER A 309 32.98 -17.23 6.96
C SER A 309 31.61 -17.64 7.53
N PRO A 310 30.95 -16.78 8.33
CA PRO A 310 29.56 -16.97 8.74
C PRO A 310 28.57 -16.89 7.57
N ILE A 311 28.98 -16.25 6.47
CA ILE A 311 28.16 -16.07 5.26
C ILE A 311 28.69 -17.01 4.19
N THR A 312 27.86 -17.97 3.78
CA THR A 312 28.30 -19.17 3.06
C THR A 312 28.92 -18.84 1.70
N ASP A 313 28.33 -17.89 0.98
CA ASP A 313 28.73 -17.47 -0.37
C ASP A 313 29.70 -16.27 -0.38
N VAL A 314 30.20 -15.84 0.78
CA VAL A 314 31.22 -14.79 0.91
C VAL A 314 32.39 -15.31 1.74
N PRO A 315 33.40 -15.94 1.13
CA PRO A 315 34.58 -16.43 1.85
C PRO A 315 35.35 -15.30 2.54
N HIS A 316 36.06 -15.60 3.63
CA HIS A 316 36.84 -14.59 4.37
C HIS A 316 37.97 -13.95 3.56
N GLY A 317 38.46 -14.64 2.52
CA GLY A 317 39.44 -14.11 1.57
C GLY A 317 38.82 -13.25 0.44
N SER A 318 37.49 -13.12 0.40
CA SER A 318 36.81 -12.26 -0.55
C SER A 318 37.14 -10.79 -0.25
N ARG A 319 37.39 -10.00 -1.31
CA ARG A 319 37.57 -8.54 -1.18
C ARG A 319 36.35 -7.85 -0.56
N TRP A 320 35.18 -8.46 -0.68
CA TRP A 320 33.92 -7.90 -0.18
C TRP A 320 33.65 -8.29 1.28
N PHE A 321 34.46 -9.15 1.88
CA PHE A 321 34.15 -9.82 3.14
C PHE A 321 33.87 -8.84 4.28
N ASP A 322 34.78 -7.91 4.57
CA ASP A 322 34.60 -6.93 5.65
C ASP A 322 33.36 -6.05 5.46
N SER A 323 33.14 -5.57 4.24
CA SER A 323 31.99 -4.73 3.91
C SER A 323 30.67 -5.49 4.04
N VAL A 324 30.62 -6.72 3.54
CA VAL A 324 29.43 -7.58 3.66
C VAL A 324 29.14 -7.90 5.12
N MET A 325 30.16 -8.32 5.89
CA MET A 325 30.01 -8.61 7.32
C MET A 325 29.53 -7.38 8.09
N GLY A 326 30.13 -6.22 7.84
CA GLY A 326 29.74 -4.96 8.49
C GLY A 326 28.32 -4.53 8.17
N CYS A 327 27.90 -4.64 6.92
CA CYS A 327 26.54 -4.32 6.50
C CYS A 327 25.50 -5.30 7.06
N VAL A 328 25.82 -6.59 7.16
CA VAL A 328 24.89 -7.61 7.68
C VAL A 328 24.79 -7.53 9.21
N GLU A 329 25.91 -7.41 9.94
CA GLU A 329 25.89 -7.31 11.42
C GLU A 329 25.13 -6.07 11.89
N ARG A 330 25.20 -4.97 11.13
CA ARG A 330 24.50 -3.72 11.46
C ARG A 330 23.10 -3.60 10.85
N GLU A 331 22.57 -4.68 10.29
CA GLU A 331 21.23 -4.71 9.68
C GLU A 331 21.04 -3.66 8.56
N ILE A 332 22.13 -3.22 7.93
CA ILE A 332 22.10 -2.33 6.76
C ILE A 332 21.64 -3.12 5.53
N MET A 333 22.11 -4.37 5.40
CA MET A 333 21.73 -5.28 4.34
C MET A 333 21.38 -6.67 4.90
N ASN A 334 20.28 -7.24 4.43
CA ASN A 334 19.80 -8.55 4.88
C ASN A 334 20.35 -9.70 4.02
N LEU A 335 20.37 -10.91 4.58
CA LEU A 335 20.56 -12.16 3.85
C LEU A 335 19.20 -12.64 3.32
N PRO A 336 18.94 -12.66 1.99
CA PRO A 336 17.61 -12.95 1.45
C PRO A 336 17.00 -14.29 1.88
N ASP A 337 17.85 -15.31 2.06
CA ASP A 337 17.49 -16.66 2.51
C ASP A 337 17.98 -16.97 3.93
N GLY A 338 18.47 -15.96 4.65
CA GLY A 338 19.06 -16.09 5.98
C GLY A 338 20.45 -16.74 6.02
N ARG A 339 21.07 -17.10 4.89
CA ARG A 339 22.37 -17.81 4.85
C ARG A 339 23.37 -17.25 3.84
N ASN A 340 22.88 -16.83 2.68
CA ASN A 340 23.66 -16.35 1.55
C ASN A 340 23.44 -14.84 1.37
N PHE A 341 24.51 -14.13 1.03
CA PHE A 341 24.45 -12.70 0.76
C PHE A 341 24.06 -12.38 -0.68
N GLN A 342 24.29 -13.29 -1.63
CA GLN A 342 24.12 -13.14 -3.07
C GLN A 342 24.91 -11.95 -3.64
N PRO A 343 26.26 -11.99 -3.66
CA PRO A 343 27.13 -10.88 -4.05
C PRO A 343 26.78 -10.24 -5.41
N ASN A 344 26.44 -11.08 -6.39
CA ASN A 344 26.13 -10.66 -7.76
C ASN A 344 24.66 -10.23 -7.95
N GLY A 345 23.84 -10.35 -6.91
CA GLY A 345 22.44 -9.94 -6.96
C GLY A 345 22.33 -8.44 -7.26
N LYS A 346 21.28 -8.06 -7.99
CA LYS A 346 21.02 -6.68 -8.37
C LYS A 346 20.29 -5.95 -7.24
N VAL A 347 20.44 -4.62 -7.22
CA VAL A 347 19.82 -3.76 -6.22
C VAL A 347 18.89 -2.77 -6.91
N SER A 348 17.63 -2.73 -6.50
CA SER A 348 16.65 -1.73 -6.94
C SER A 348 16.81 -0.42 -6.17
N GLY A 349 16.28 0.67 -6.72
CA GLY A 349 16.40 2.00 -6.11
C GLY A 349 15.76 2.05 -4.72
N VAL A 350 14.55 1.51 -4.57
CA VAL A 350 13.88 1.38 -3.26
C VAL A 350 14.73 0.63 -2.24
N ASN A 351 15.30 -0.51 -2.63
CA ASN A 351 16.11 -1.31 -1.72
C ASN A 351 17.36 -0.54 -1.27
N PHE A 352 17.99 0.20 -2.17
CA PHE A 352 19.12 1.05 -1.82
C PHE A 352 18.72 2.18 -0.87
N LEU A 353 17.56 2.82 -1.07
CA LEU A 353 17.03 3.83 -0.16
C LEU A 353 16.80 3.30 1.26
N VAL A 354 16.31 2.07 1.39
CA VAL A 354 16.19 1.40 2.69
C VAL A 354 17.57 1.23 3.34
N MET A 355 18.56 0.79 2.57
CA MET A 355 19.93 0.55 3.07
C MET A 355 20.61 1.85 3.55
N ILE A 356 20.52 2.95 2.79
CA ILE A 356 21.12 4.22 3.22
C ILE A 356 20.44 4.79 4.47
N LYS A 357 19.11 4.62 4.61
CA LYS A 357 18.38 5.02 5.81
C LYS A 357 18.75 4.16 7.02
N ALA A 358 18.97 2.86 6.82
CA ALA A 358 19.45 1.96 7.87
C ALA A 358 20.87 2.31 8.32
N LEU A 359 21.73 2.76 7.41
CA LEU A 359 23.11 3.17 7.73
C LEU A 359 23.19 4.37 8.68
N LEU A 360 22.17 5.24 8.66
CA LEU A 360 22.08 6.44 9.51
C LEU A 360 21.53 6.18 10.91
N ARG A 361 21.04 4.96 11.19
CA ARG A 361 20.65 4.53 12.54
C ARG A 361 21.89 4.13 13.34
#